data_AF-A0A7S3RNH1-F1
#
_entry.id   AF-A0A7S3RNH1-F1
#
_cell.length_a   1.000
_cell.length_b   1.000
_cell.length_c   1.000
_cell.angle_alpha   90.00
_cell.angle_beta   90.00
_cell.angle_gamma   90.00
#
_symmetry.space_group_name_H-M   'P 1'
#
loop_
_entity.id
_entity.type
_entity.pdbx_description
1 polymer ?
#
loop_
_entity_poly.entity_id
_entity_poly.type
_entity_poly.pdbx_seq_one_letter_code
_entity_poly.pdbx_strand_id
1 'polypeptide(L)'
;ALAARALQSAQFAFEERYMKAGRFSPLLQVGAEGAIESALCAALVLPLAHALPGSDHGRVEDVGDTLRSLGRSPTLCALVGVNWLSLAALNPLSMSIGLRHGSVLRVFVEIARPALVWAVELAAWTLSRGRYGEPWAGESCLELGGFGILLLGLALYVRGARERAAAALGGGAAEGLLPGAGRPEHSEAGVPATAPG
;
A
#
# COMPACT_ATOMS: atom_id res chain seq x y z
N ALA A 1 18.16 1.80 2.18
CA ALA A 1 16.91 1.12 2.61
C ALA A 1 16.09 1.98 3.59
N LEU A 2 16.63 2.35 4.76
CA LEU A 2 15.90 3.11 5.78
C LEU A 2 15.33 4.46 5.29
N ALA A 3 16.13 5.27 4.59
CA ALA A 3 15.68 6.56 4.06
C ALA A 3 14.48 6.44 3.09
N ALA A 4 14.50 5.45 2.20
CA ALA A 4 13.40 5.19 1.27
C ALA A 4 12.12 4.75 2.00
N ARG A 5 12.23 3.93 3.05
CA ARG A 5 11.09 3.53 3.88
C ARG A 5 10.54 4.69 4.71
N ALA A 6 11.40 5.54 5.25
CA ALA A 6 10.99 6.75 5.94
C ALA A 6 10.20 7.67 5.02
N LEU A 7 10.72 7.94 3.82
CA LEU A 7 10.04 8.75 2.81
C LEU A 7 8.67 8.16 2.42
N GLN A 8 8.62 6.84 2.17
CA GLN A 8 7.37 6.16 1.83
C GLN A 8 6.33 6.23 2.95
N SER A 9 6.76 6.08 4.22
CA SER A 9 5.85 6.20 5.36
C SER A 9 5.30 7.63 5.51
N ALA A 10 6.12 8.64 5.26
CA ALA A 10 5.69 10.04 5.27
C ALA A 10 4.71 10.34 4.13
N GLN A 11 4.96 9.80 2.93
CA GLN A 11 4.06 9.87 1.79
C GLN A 11 2.69 9.28 2.13
N PHE A 12 2.63 8.08 2.72
CA PHE A 12 1.36 7.45 3.08
C PHE A 12 0.56 8.25 4.12
N ALA A 13 1.23 8.86 5.09
CA ALA A 13 0.58 9.74 6.07
C ALA A 13 0.03 11.03 5.43
N PHE A 14 0.79 11.61 4.49
CA PHE A 14 0.36 12.78 3.74
C PHE A 14 -0.85 12.47 2.84
N GLU A 15 -0.78 11.39 2.07
CA GLU A 15 -1.88 10.92 1.21
C GLU A 15 -3.14 10.65 2.03
N GLU A 16 -3.02 9.96 3.17
CA GLU A 16 -4.14 9.71 4.06
C GLU A 16 -4.81 11.02 4.49
N ARG A 17 -4.02 12.02 4.91
CA ARG A 17 -4.54 13.32 5.34
C ARG A 17 -5.27 14.05 4.20
N TYR A 18 -4.72 14.03 2.99
CA TYR A 18 -5.29 14.75 1.85
C TYR A 18 -6.52 14.05 1.26
N MET A 19 -6.53 12.71 1.24
CA MET A 19 -7.71 11.93 0.83
C MET A 19 -8.84 12.07 1.84
N LYS A 20 -8.55 12.06 3.16
CA LYS A 20 -9.57 12.33 4.19
C LYS A 20 -10.13 13.75 4.12
N ALA A 21 -9.32 14.72 3.65
CA ALA A 21 -9.77 16.08 3.38
C ALA A 21 -10.58 16.21 2.07
N GLY A 22 -10.85 15.11 1.35
CA GLY A 22 -11.66 15.09 0.14
C GLY A 22 -10.99 15.71 -1.10
N ARG A 23 -9.67 15.88 -1.09
CA ARG A 23 -8.96 16.59 -2.17
C ARG A 23 -8.79 15.75 -3.44
N PHE A 24 -8.64 14.43 -3.30
CA PHE A 24 -8.44 13.50 -4.42
C PHE A 24 -9.11 12.15 -4.12
N SER A 25 -9.60 11.47 -5.17
CA SER A 25 -10.08 10.09 -5.05
C SER A 25 -8.90 9.10 -5.09
N PRO A 26 -9.00 7.92 -4.45
CA PRO A 26 -7.93 6.92 -4.47
C PRO A 26 -7.48 6.52 -5.88
N LEU A 27 -8.43 6.43 -6.83
CA LEU A 27 -8.14 6.07 -8.21
C LEU A 27 -7.42 7.19 -8.99
N LEU A 28 -7.81 8.45 -8.76
CA LEU A 28 -7.14 9.59 -9.39
C LEU A 28 -5.72 9.76 -8.85
N GLN A 29 -5.54 9.62 -7.54
CA GLN A 29 -4.23 9.72 -6.87
C GLN A 29 -3.24 8.69 -7.43
N VAL A 30 -3.61 7.40 -7.40
CA VAL A 30 -2.74 6.32 -7.88
C VAL A 30 -2.45 6.45 -9.38
N GLY A 31 -3.42 6.90 -10.17
CA GLY A 31 -3.24 7.10 -11.60
C GLY A 31 -2.25 8.22 -11.90
N ALA A 32 -2.35 9.35 -11.18
CA ALA A 32 -1.42 10.46 -11.33
C ALA A 32 0.01 10.09 -10.88
N GLU A 33 0.15 9.40 -9.74
CA GLU A 33 1.44 8.87 -9.27
C GLU A 33 2.05 7.92 -10.29
N GLY A 34 1.30 6.91 -10.73
CA GLY A 34 1.78 5.94 -11.71
C GLY A 34 2.17 6.58 -13.04
N ALA A 35 1.47 7.62 -13.49
CA ALA A 35 1.81 8.34 -14.70
C ALA A 35 3.11 9.15 -14.56
N ILE A 36 3.28 9.88 -13.46
CA ILE A 36 4.50 10.66 -13.18
C ILE A 36 5.70 9.73 -12.99
N GLU A 37 5.54 8.65 -12.22
CA GLU A 37 6.58 7.64 -12.00
C GLU A 37 6.98 6.95 -13.30
N SER A 38 6.01 6.59 -14.14
CA SER A 38 6.29 6.01 -15.46
C SER A 38 7.05 6.99 -16.35
N ALA A 39 6.68 8.28 -16.34
CA ALA A 39 7.38 9.31 -17.09
C ALA A 39 8.82 9.52 -16.58
N LEU A 40 9.03 9.53 -15.27
CA LEU A 40 10.35 9.61 -14.65
C LEU A 40 11.20 8.37 -14.97
N CYS A 41 10.61 7.18 -14.94
CA CYS A 41 11.28 5.95 -15.34
C CYS A 41 11.70 6.01 -16.81
N ALA A 42 10.80 6.43 -17.70
CA ALA A 42 11.07 6.52 -19.13
C ALA A 42 12.10 7.59 -19.50
N ALA A 43 12.06 8.76 -18.85
CA ALA A 43 12.90 9.90 -19.20
C ALA A 43 14.25 9.93 -18.48
N LEU A 44 14.36 9.32 -17.29
CA LEU A 44 15.56 9.38 -16.46
C LEU A 44 16.17 8.01 -16.18
N VAL A 45 15.38 7.08 -15.64
CA VAL A 45 15.92 5.80 -15.16
C VAL A 45 16.38 4.91 -16.33
N LEU A 46 15.53 4.72 -17.35
CA LEU A 46 15.88 3.87 -18.49
C LEU A 46 17.05 4.41 -19.31
N PRO A 47 17.13 5.72 -19.65
CA PRO A 47 18.29 6.27 -20.34
C PRO A 47 19.58 6.15 -19.52
N LEU A 48 19.50 6.36 -18.20
CA LEU A 48 20.65 6.21 -17.32
C LEU A 48 21.13 4.75 -17.26
N ALA A 49 20.20 3.80 -17.11
CA ALA A 49 20.52 2.37 -17.11
C ALA A 49 21.12 1.91 -18.46
N HIS A 50 20.71 2.52 -19.56
CA HIS A 50 21.26 2.24 -20.88
C HIS A 50 22.68 2.82 -21.08
N ALA A 51 22.99 3.94 -20.44
CA ALA A 51 24.29 4.60 -20.56
C ALA A 51 25.36 3.98 -19.64
N LEU A 52 24.96 3.36 -18.54
CA LEU A 52 25.88 2.77 -17.58
C LEU A 52 26.37 1.39 -18.06
N PRO A 53 27.67 1.07 -17.89
CA PRO A 53 28.20 -0.24 -18.25
C PRO A 53 27.67 -1.32 -17.31
N GLY A 54 27.28 -2.46 -17.87
CA GLY A 54 26.72 -3.58 -17.10
C GLY A 54 26.79 -4.91 -17.84
N SER A 55 26.13 -5.92 -17.27
CA SER A 55 26.18 -7.31 -17.72
C SER A 55 25.30 -7.62 -18.94
N ASP A 56 24.36 -6.73 -19.29
CA ASP A 56 23.43 -6.93 -20.40
C ASP A 56 23.91 -6.15 -21.63
N HIS A 57 24.55 -6.85 -22.58
CA HIS A 57 25.12 -6.24 -23.80
C HIS A 57 26.10 -5.07 -23.53
N GLY A 58 26.80 -5.11 -22.39
CA GLY A 58 27.69 -4.04 -21.96
C GLY A 58 26.97 -2.85 -21.33
N ARG A 59 25.67 -2.98 -21.02
CA ARG A 59 24.80 -2.00 -20.37
C ARG A 59 24.16 -2.57 -19.12
N VAL A 60 23.65 -1.71 -18.25
CA VAL A 60 22.84 -2.17 -17.10
C VAL A 60 21.49 -2.69 -17.57
N GLU A 61 20.88 -2.05 -18.56
CA GLU A 61 19.63 -2.49 -19.19
C GLU A 61 19.57 -2.10 -20.67
N ASP A 62 19.34 -3.06 -21.56
CA ASP A 62 18.96 -2.79 -22.95
C ASP A 62 17.46 -2.94 -23.17
N VAL A 63 16.74 -1.82 -23.00
CA VAL A 63 15.28 -1.75 -23.20
C VAL A 63 14.85 -2.27 -24.58
N GLY A 64 15.68 -2.06 -25.62
CA GLY A 64 15.38 -2.52 -26.96
C GLY A 64 15.44 -4.04 -27.10
N ASP A 65 16.33 -4.70 -26.36
CA ASP A 65 16.35 -6.16 -26.26
C ASP A 65 15.19 -6.71 -25.43
N THR A 66 14.92 -6.11 -24.27
CA THR A 66 13.80 -6.48 -23.39
C THR A 66 12.46 -6.43 -24.14
N LEU A 67 12.21 -5.37 -24.91
CA LEU A 67 10.99 -5.24 -25.72
C LEU A 67 10.92 -6.28 -26.86
N ARG A 68 12.05 -6.62 -27.50
CA ARG A 68 12.10 -7.69 -28.50
C ARG A 68 11.82 -9.05 -27.89
N SER A 69 12.35 -9.31 -26.71
CA SER A 69 12.10 -10.54 -25.94
C SER A 69 10.63 -10.68 -25.54
N LEU A 70 10.01 -9.58 -25.11
CA LEU A 70 8.58 -9.55 -24.78
C LEU A 70 7.70 -9.80 -26.01
N GLY A 71 8.04 -9.21 -27.16
CA GLY A 71 7.29 -9.40 -28.41
C GLY A 71 7.41 -10.81 -29.02
N ARG A 72 8.50 -11.54 -28.73
CA ARG A 72 8.74 -12.89 -29.27
C ARG A 72 8.09 -14.01 -28.45
N SER A 73 7.82 -13.78 -27.18
CA SER A 73 7.28 -14.80 -26.27
C SER A 73 5.87 -14.44 -25.80
N PRO A 74 4.82 -15.08 -26.36
CA PRO A 74 3.44 -14.80 -25.95
C PRO A 74 3.20 -15.16 -24.48
N THR A 75 3.92 -16.16 -23.96
CA THR A 75 3.88 -16.53 -22.54
C THR A 75 4.44 -15.42 -21.65
N LEU A 76 5.59 -14.82 -22.00
CA LEU A 76 6.14 -13.69 -21.23
C LEU A 76 5.21 -12.48 -21.29
N CYS A 77 4.66 -12.18 -22.46
CA CYS A 77 3.69 -11.10 -22.63
C CYS A 77 2.46 -11.29 -21.74
N ALA A 78 1.90 -12.50 -21.71
CA ALA A 78 0.77 -12.84 -20.84
C ALA A 78 1.13 -12.69 -19.34
N LEU A 79 2.29 -13.20 -18.91
CA LEU A 79 2.73 -13.10 -17.51
C LEU A 79 2.95 -11.64 -17.08
N VAL A 80 3.60 -10.83 -17.92
CA VAL A 80 3.80 -9.40 -17.68
C VAL A 80 2.45 -8.66 -17.64
N GLY A 81 1.52 -8.98 -18.54
CA GLY A 81 0.19 -8.40 -18.55
C GLY A 81 -0.62 -8.73 -17.29
N VAL A 82 -0.59 -9.98 -16.84
CA VAL A 82 -1.23 -10.41 -15.58
C VAL A 82 -0.61 -9.69 -14.39
N ASN A 83 0.72 -9.60 -14.34
CA ASN A 83 1.42 -8.87 -13.29
C ASN A 83 1.01 -7.38 -13.27
N TRP A 84 1.00 -6.73 -14.44
CA TRP A 84 0.61 -5.33 -14.57
C TRP A 84 -0.83 -5.09 -14.12
N LEU A 85 -1.77 -5.95 -14.55
CA LEU A 85 -3.17 -5.87 -14.11
C LEU A 85 -3.32 -6.10 -12.61
N SER A 86 -2.56 -7.03 -12.04
CA SER A 86 -2.54 -7.31 -10.60
C SER A 86 -2.10 -6.07 -9.81
N LEU A 87 -1.02 -5.41 -10.24
CA LEU A 87 -0.55 -4.17 -9.62
C LEU A 87 -1.54 -3.02 -9.79
N ALA A 88 -2.10 -2.86 -10.99
CA ALA A 88 -3.11 -1.84 -11.28
C ALA A 88 -4.38 -2.00 -10.43
N ALA A 89 -4.76 -3.24 -10.07
CA ALA A 89 -5.85 -3.50 -9.15
C ALA A 89 -5.44 -3.30 -7.67
N LEU A 90 -4.30 -3.87 -7.26
CA LEU A 90 -3.86 -3.82 -5.86
C LEU A 90 -3.59 -2.41 -5.35
N ASN A 91 -3.03 -1.53 -6.18
CA ASN A 91 -2.64 -0.19 -5.76
C ASN A 91 -3.83 0.70 -5.31
N PRO A 92 -4.91 0.90 -6.10
CA PRO A 92 -6.10 1.62 -5.64
C PRO A 92 -6.83 0.92 -4.50
N LEU A 93 -6.83 -0.42 -4.44
CA LEU A 93 -7.41 -1.16 -3.32
C LEU A 93 -6.66 -0.87 -2.01
N SER A 94 -5.33 -0.89 -2.05
CA SER A 94 -4.46 -0.58 -0.91
C SER A 94 -4.65 0.86 -0.41
N MET A 95 -4.72 1.83 -1.33
CA MET A 95 -5.08 3.22 -0.97
C MET A 95 -6.48 3.31 -0.33
N SER A 96 -7.45 2.56 -0.86
CA SER A 96 -8.82 2.53 -0.32
C SER A 96 -8.89 1.95 1.10
N ILE A 97 -8.05 0.94 1.40
CA ILE A 97 -7.89 0.40 2.76
C ILE A 97 -7.29 1.48 3.66
N GLY A 98 -6.26 2.20 3.19
CA GLY A 98 -5.66 3.31 3.92
C GLY A 98 -6.65 4.42 4.25
N LEU A 99 -7.55 4.75 3.33
CA LEU A 99 -8.60 5.76 3.55
C LEU A 99 -9.59 5.32 4.64
N ARG A 100 -10.04 4.05 4.62
CA ARG A 100 -11.06 3.54 5.54
C ARG A 100 -10.53 3.20 6.93
N HIS A 101 -9.30 2.68 7.03
CA HIS A 101 -8.76 2.10 8.26
C HIS A 101 -7.44 2.72 8.71
N GLY A 102 -6.89 3.68 7.96
CA GLY A 102 -5.65 4.39 8.27
C GLY A 102 -4.42 3.82 7.57
N SER A 103 -3.39 4.67 7.44
CA SER A 103 -2.11 4.36 6.78
C SER A 103 -1.36 3.18 7.41
N VAL A 104 -1.50 2.95 8.72
CA VAL A 104 -0.86 1.81 9.39
C VAL A 104 -1.36 0.48 8.82
N LEU A 105 -2.68 0.32 8.63
CA LEU A 105 -3.22 -0.90 8.05
C LEU A 105 -2.79 -1.08 6.59
N ARG A 106 -2.74 0.03 5.83
CA ARG A 106 -2.20 0.04 4.46
C ARG A 106 -0.74 -0.45 4.43
N VAL A 107 0.11 0.01 5.34
CA VAL A 107 1.50 -0.45 5.43
C VAL A 107 1.57 -1.95 5.67
N PHE A 108 0.76 -2.51 6.58
CA PHE A 108 0.72 -3.96 6.82
C PHE A 108 0.35 -4.76 5.56
N VAL A 109 -0.63 -4.30 4.79
CA VAL A 109 -1.04 -4.94 3.53
C VAL A 109 0.10 -4.88 2.50
N GLU A 110 0.80 -3.75 2.40
CA GLU A 110 1.94 -3.60 1.49
C GLU A 110 3.12 -4.52 1.85
N ILE A 111 3.47 -4.62 3.14
CA ILE A 111 4.55 -5.52 3.57
C ILE A 111 4.17 -6.99 3.50
N ALA A 112 2.87 -7.32 3.43
CA ALA A 112 2.38 -8.69 3.22
C ALA A 112 2.45 -9.12 1.75
N ARG A 113 2.60 -8.18 0.81
CA ARG A 113 2.62 -8.46 -0.63
C ARG A 113 3.65 -9.52 -1.06
N PRO A 114 4.90 -9.53 -0.54
CA PRO A 114 5.86 -10.59 -0.87
C PRO A 114 5.38 -11.99 -0.50
N ALA A 115 4.53 -12.14 0.53
CA ALA A 115 3.95 -13.43 0.89
C ALA A 115 3.04 -13.99 -0.22
N LEU A 116 2.31 -13.11 -0.92
CA LEU A 116 1.48 -13.50 -2.05
C LEU A 116 2.33 -13.89 -3.26
N VAL A 117 3.41 -13.14 -3.53
CA VAL A 117 4.35 -13.47 -4.61
C VAL A 117 5.00 -14.82 -4.34
N TRP A 118 5.48 -15.04 -3.12
CA TRP A 118 6.06 -16.32 -2.70
C TRP A 118 5.07 -17.49 -2.85
N ALA A 119 3.80 -17.30 -2.44
CA ALA A 119 2.78 -18.32 -2.64
C ALA A 119 2.53 -18.64 -4.14
N VAL A 120 2.59 -17.62 -5.00
CA VAL A 120 2.50 -17.78 -6.46
C VAL A 120 3.74 -18.47 -7.02
N GLU A 121 4.94 -18.19 -6.50
CA GLU A 121 6.19 -18.85 -6.90
C GLU A 121 6.19 -20.34 -6.52
N LEU A 122 5.70 -20.69 -5.34
CA LEU A 122 5.52 -22.08 -4.93
C LEU A 122 4.48 -22.81 -5.80
N ALA A 123 3.38 -22.13 -6.12
CA ALA A 123 2.39 -22.66 -7.06
C ALA A 123 2.97 -22.82 -8.48
N ALA A 124 3.76 -21.87 -8.95
CA ALA A 124 4.43 -21.93 -10.23
C ALA A 124 5.41 -23.12 -10.30
N TRP A 125 6.13 -23.41 -9.20
CA TRP A 125 7.02 -24.57 -9.12
C TRP A 125 6.28 -25.89 -9.30
N THR A 126 5.19 -26.06 -8.56
CA THR A 126 4.40 -27.29 -8.62
C THR A 126 3.69 -27.45 -9.98
N LEU A 127 3.10 -26.40 -10.52
CA LEU A 127 2.37 -26.41 -11.80
C LEU A 127 3.30 -26.57 -13.00
N SER A 128 4.51 -25.99 -12.94
CA SER A 128 5.49 -26.04 -14.03
C SER A 128 6.40 -27.27 -13.99
N ARG A 129 6.19 -28.19 -13.03
CA ARG A 129 7.03 -29.37 -12.79
C ARG A 129 8.50 -28.99 -12.55
N GLY A 130 8.72 -27.94 -11.78
CA GLY A 130 10.06 -27.49 -11.37
C GLY A 130 10.80 -26.64 -12.39
N ARG A 131 10.08 -26.00 -13.33
CA ARG A 131 10.70 -25.14 -14.35
C ARG A 131 10.74 -23.66 -13.96
N TYR A 132 9.75 -23.19 -13.21
CA TYR A 132 9.60 -21.79 -12.80
C TYR A 132 9.18 -21.72 -11.34
N GLY A 133 9.55 -20.65 -10.63
CA GLY A 133 9.21 -20.46 -9.23
C GLY A 133 10.20 -21.14 -8.27
N GLU A 134 9.87 -21.12 -6.99
CA GLU A 134 10.74 -21.61 -5.92
C GLU A 134 10.30 -23.00 -5.43
N PRO A 135 11.22 -23.98 -5.31
CA PRO A 135 10.92 -25.25 -4.67
C PRO A 135 10.68 -25.08 -3.17
N TRP A 136 9.81 -25.92 -2.61
CA TRP A 136 9.74 -26.04 -1.15
C TRP A 136 11.07 -26.60 -0.60
N ALA A 137 11.79 -25.77 0.15
CA ALA A 137 13.08 -26.10 0.75
C ALA A 137 13.05 -25.89 2.28
N GLY A 138 14.16 -26.23 2.94
CA GLY A 138 14.32 -25.98 4.38
C GLY A 138 14.18 -24.49 4.74
N GLU A 139 14.70 -23.61 3.88
CA GLU A 139 14.59 -22.15 4.03
C GLU A 139 13.14 -21.64 3.90
N SER A 140 12.29 -22.33 3.13
CA SER A 140 10.87 -21.98 2.98
C SER A 140 10.10 -22.08 4.29
N CYS A 141 10.60 -22.83 5.27
CA CYS A 141 10.05 -22.87 6.63
C CYS A 141 10.32 -21.57 7.41
N LEU A 142 11.48 -20.92 7.19
CA LEU A 142 11.80 -19.62 7.77
C LEU A 142 10.92 -18.52 7.15
N GLU A 143 10.72 -18.57 5.84
CA GLU A 143 9.83 -17.65 5.12
C GLU A 143 8.38 -17.78 5.58
N LEU A 144 7.87 -19.01 5.66
CA LEU A 144 6.53 -19.26 6.20
C LEU A 144 6.40 -18.74 7.64
N GLY A 145 7.42 -18.96 8.48
CA GLY A 145 7.47 -18.41 9.83
C GLY A 145 7.41 -16.88 9.85
N GLY A 146 8.19 -16.21 9.01
CA GLY A 146 8.21 -14.76 8.86
C GLY A 146 6.86 -14.19 8.42
N PHE A 147 6.22 -14.80 7.41
CA PHE A 147 4.88 -14.41 6.96
C PHE A 147 3.82 -14.71 8.02
N GLY A 148 3.94 -15.81 8.76
CA GLY A 148 3.07 -16.14 9.89
C GLY A 148 3.11 -15.08 10.99
N ILE A 149 4.30 -14.62 11.37
CA ILE A 149 4.48 -13.52 12.33
C ILE A 149 3.86 -12.22 11.81
N LEU A 150 4.04 -11.91 10.53
CA LEU A 150 3.48 -10.72 9.88
C LEU A 150 1.95 -10.74 9.92
N LEU A 151 1.33 -11.86 9.54
CA LEU A 151 -0.13 -12.04 9.55
C LEU A 151 -0.69 -12.02 10.98
N LEU A 152 0.02 -12.61 11.95
CA LEU A 152 -0.35 -12.56 13.36
C LEU A 152 -0.32 -11.11 13.88
N GLY A 153 0.73 -10.35 13.56
CA GLY A 153 0.85 -8.94 13.93
C GLY A 153 -0.31 -8.11 13.38
N LEU A 154 -0.67 -8.32 12.12
CA LEU A 154 -1.84 -7.71 11.48
C LEU A 154 -3.15 -8.09 12.19
N ALA A 155 -3.36 -9.37 12.51
CA ALA A 155 -4.55 -9.85 13.19
C ALA A 155 -4.70 -9.23 14.59
N LEU A 156 -3.61 -9.16 15.35
CA LEU A 156 -3.57 -8.52 16.67
C LEU A 156 -3.85 -7.01 16.58
N TYR A 157 -3.27 -6.32 15.59
CA TYR A 157 -3.53 -4.91 15.34
C TYR A 157 -5.02 -4.64 15.06
N VAL A 158 -5.63 -5.43 14.16
CA VAL A 158 -7.05 -5.31 13.82
C VAL A 158 -7.94 -5.61 15.04
N ARG A 159 -7.62 -6.64 15.82
CA ARG A 159 -8.36 -6.95 17.05
C ARG A 159 -8.32 -5.79 18.04
N GLY A 160 -7.14 -5.25 18.33
CA GLY A 160 -6.97 -4.12 19.23
C GLY A 160 -7.63 -2.82 18.72
N ALA A 161 -7.72 -2.61 17.40
CA ALA A 161 -8.49 -1.52 16.83
C ALA A 161 -10.00 -1.69 17.05
N ARG A 162 -10.52 -2.92 16.90
CA ARG A 162 -11.95 -3.24 17.13
C ARG A 162 -12.34 -3.10 18.59
N GLU A 163 -11.48 -3.55 19.52
CA GLU A 163 -11.71 -3.42 20.96
C GLU A 163 -11.79 -1.96 21.40
N ARG A 164 -10.87 -1.09 20.91
CA ARG A 164 -10.91 0.35 21.17
C ARG A 164 -12.17 1.02 20.63
N ALA A 165 -12.60 0.62 19.42
CA ALA A 165 -13.84 1.12 18.84
C ALA A 165 -15.08 0.68 19.66
N ALA A 166 -15.12 -0.58 20.12
CA ALA A 166 -16.21 -1.10 20.94
C ALA A 166 -16.27 -0.41 22.32
N ALA A 167 -15.12 -0.18 22.95
CA ALA A 167 -15.03 0.55 24.21
C ALA A 167 -15.48 2.02 24.08
N ALA A 168 -15.15 2.69 22.97
CA ALA A 168 -15.59 4.05 22.71
C ALA A 168 -17.12 4.15 22.51
N LEU A 169 -17.72 3.17 21.82
CA LEU A 169 -19.17 3.09 21.64
C LEU A 169 -19.89 2.75 22.95
N GLY A 170 -19.34 1.82 23.75
CA GLY A 170 -19.87 1.49 25.08
C GLY A 170 -19.76 2.64 26.08
N GLY A 171 -18.65 3.40 26.04
CA GLY A 171 -18.46 4.61 26.83
C GLY A 171 -19.37 5.76 26.40
N GLY A 172 -19.54 6.00 25.09
CA GLY A 172 -20.48 7.00 24.57
C GLY A 172 -21.94 6.67 24.86
N ALA A 173 -22.31 5.39 24.88
CA ALA A 173 -23.62 4.94 25.33
C ALA A 173 -23.82 5.13 26.85
N ALA A 174 -22.77 4.96 27.65
CA ALA A 174 -22.81 5.24 29.09
C ALA A 174 -22.90 6.76 29.38
N GLU A 175 -22.21 7.59 28.62
CA GLU A 175 -22.24 9.06 28.76
C GLU A 175 -23.57 9.67 28.31
N GLY A 176 -24.24 9.06 27.32
CA GLY A 176 -25.62 9.42 26.92
C GLY A 176 -26.72 8.92 27.88
N LEU A 177 -26.41 7.98 28.79
CA LEU A 177 -27.35 7.39 29.75
C LEU A 177 -27.19 7.94 31.17
N LEU A 178 -26.21 8.84 31.41
CA LEU A 178 -26.08 9.59 32.65
C LEU A 178 -26.75 10.97 32.50
N PRO A 179 -28.04 11.14 32.85
CA PRO A 179 -28.61 12.47 32.98
C PRO A 179 -27.95 13.17 34.18
N GLY A 180 -27.17 14.21 33.91
CA GLY A 180 -26.74 15.17 34.93
C GLY A 180 -25.50 14.78 35.71
N ALA A 181 -24.32 14.96 35.11
CA ALA A 181 -23.12 15.33 35.86
C ALA A 181 -22.79 16.78 35.50
N GLY A 182 -23.31 17.71 36.32
CA GLY A 182 -23.22 19.14 36.07
C GLY A 182 -21.79 19.64 35.87
N ARG A 183 -21.65 20.61 34.97
CA ARG A 183 -20.55 21.57 35.00
C ARG A 183 -21.12 22.99 35.00
N PRO A 184 -20.44 23.93 35.69
CA PRO A 184 -21.04 25.09 36.29
C PRO A 184 -21.26 26.20 35.28
N GLU A 185 -22.30 26.96 35.56
CA GLU A 185 -22.63 28.21 34.92
C GLU A 185 -21.60 29.27 35.34
N HIS A 186 -20.78 29.71 34.38
CA HIS A 186 -20.01 30.95 34.52
C HIS A 186 -20.31 31.86 33.35
N SER A 187 -21.32 32.71 33.59
CA SER A 187 -21.29 34.17 33.47
C SER A 187 -20.67 34.78 32.21
N GLU A 188 -21.57 35.31 31.38
CA GLU A 188 -21.52 36.64 30.77
C GLU A 188 -20.17 37.21 30.28
N ALA A 189 -20.04 37.31 28.96
CA ALA A 189 -19.44 38.48 28.32
C ALA A 189 -20.19 38.75 27.01
N GLY A 190 -20.96 39.84 27.02
CA GLY A 190 -21.82 40.23 25.90
C GLY A 190 -21.06 40.70 24.67
N VAL A 191 -21.64 40.42 23.51
CA VAL A 191 -21.40 41.17 22.28
C VAL A 191 -22.77 41.39 21.63
N PRO A 192 -23.28 42.63 21.57
CA PRO A 192 -24.57 42.89 20.95
C PRO A 192 -24.49 42.77 19.43
N ALA A 193 -25.46 42.03 18.88
CA ALA A 193 -25.72 41.93 17.46
C ALA A 193 -26.33 43.25 16.95
N THR A 194 -25.65 43.92 16.02
CA THR A 194 -26.27 44.91 15.14
C THR A 194 -26.70 44.24 13.85
N ALA A 195 -28.01 44.21 13.61
CA ALA A 195 -28.65 43.83 12.35
C ALA A 195 -29.25 45.10 11.69
N PRO A 196 -29.75 45.05 10.45
CA PRO A 196 -29.36 45.95 9.36
C PRO A 196 -30.30 47.14 9.16
N GLY A 197 -29.80 48.14 8.41
CA GLY A 197 -30.56 49.21 7.77
C GLY A 197 -30.15 49.31 6.30
#